data_AF-A0A6H9US12-F1
#
_entry.id   AF-A0A6H9US12-F1
#
_cell.length_a   1.000
_cell.length_b   1.000
_cell.length_c   1.000
_cell.angle_alpha   90.00
_cell.angle_beta   90.00
_cell.angle_gamma   90.00
#
_symmetry.space_group_name_H-M   'P 1'
#
loop_
_entity.id
_entity.type
_entity.pdbx_description
1 polymer ?
#
loop_
_entity_poly.entity_id
_entity_poly.type
_entity_poly.pdbx_seq_one_letter_code
_entity_poly.pdbx_strand_id
1 'polypeptide(L)' 'DDHVHLLVHYPPKVALSKLVNSLKGVSSRYLRAEYTGRINRTGTGSVFWSPSYFVGSCGGAPLSIVKDYIENQKRPA' A
#
# COMPACT_ATOMS: atom_id res chain seq x y z
N ASP A 1 9.92 -2.88 -8.46
CA ASP A 1 8.71 -2.90 -7.61
C ASP A 1 7.91 -1.64 -7.82
N ASP A 2 6.62 -1.82 -8.08
CA ASP A 2 5.61 -0.80 -8.38
C ASP A 2 4.44 -0.81 -7.37
N HIS A 3 4.56 -1.59 -6.29
CA HIS A 3 3.53 -1.80 -5.28
C HIS A 3 4.13 -1.80 -3.86
N VAL A 4 3.28 -1.61 -2.86
CA VAL A 4 3.64 -1.59 -1.43
C VAL A 4 2.78 -2.57 -0.67
N HIS A 5 3.42 -3.41 0.16
CA HIS A 5 2.77 -4.32 1.09
C HIS A 5 2.84 -3.78 2.51
N LEU A 6 1.71 -3.80 3.21
CA LEU A 6 1.62 -3.35 4.60
C LEU A 6 0.93 -4.42 5.44
N LEU A 7 1.58 -4.83 6.52
CA LEU A 7 0.97 -5.61 7.58
C LEU A 7 0.54 -4.67 8.69
N VAL A 8 -0.78 -4.54 8.91
CA VAL A 8 -1.34 -3.52 9.80
C VAL A 8 -2.24 -4.14 10.85
N HIS A 9 -2.07 -3.72 12.09
CA HIS A 9 -3.06 -3.88 13.16
C HIS A 9 -3.89 -2.60 13.25
N TYR A 10 -5.22 -2.72 13.21
CA TYR A 10 -6.13 -1.57 13.16
C TYR A 10 -7.41 -1.84 13.96
N PRO A 11 -8.11 -0.80 14.48
CA PRO A 11 -9.34 -1.01 15.23
C PRO A 11 -10.45 -1.59 14.35
N PRO A 12 -11.20 -2.61 14.83
CA PRO A 12 -12.22 -3.31 14.02
C PRO A 12 -13.40 -2.41 13.62
N LYS A 13 -13.61 -1.29 14.33
CA LYS A 13 -14.64 -0.29 14.00
C LYS A 13 -14.29 0.55 12.75
N VAL A 14 -13.04 0.52 12.30
CA VAL A 14 -12.59 1.28 11.13
C VAL A 14 -12.82 0.45 9.88
N ALA A 15 -13.62 0.97 8.95
CA ALA A 15 -13.77 0.35 7.64
C ALA A 15 -12.42 0.34 6.89
N LEU A 16 -12.02 -0.84 6.40
CA LEU A 16 -10.76 -1.02 5.66
C LEU A 16 -10.65 -0.07 4.46
N SER A 17 -11.74 0.16 3.74
CA SER A 17 -11.78 1.11 2.62
C SER A 17 -11.39 2.53 3.04
N LYS A 18 -11.85 2.99 4.21
CA LYS A 18 -11.46 4.30 4.76
C LYS A 18 -9.99 4.33 5.14
N LEU A 19 -9.48 3.27 5.77
CA LEU A 19 -8.07 3.16 6.14
C LEU A 19 -7.17 3.21 4.89
N VAL A 20 -7.44 2.37 3.89
CA VAL A 20 -6.65 2.31 2.66
C VAL A 20 -6.72 3.62 1.87
N ASN A 21 -7.89 4.25 1.78
CA ASN A 21 -8.03 5.55 1.12
C ASN A 21 -7.22 6.65 1.82
N SER A 22 -7.22 6.66 3.16
CA SER A 22 -6.39 7.59 3.94
C SER A 22 -4.91 7.35 3.69
N LEU A 23 -4.44 6.10 3.78
CA LEU A 23 -3.04 5.74 3.54
C LEU A 23 -2.58 6.17 2.15
N LYS A 24 -3.33 5.83 1.11
CA LYS A 24 -3.00 6.17 -0.29
C LYS A 24 -3.07 7.69 -0.54
N GLY A 25 -4.11 8.36 -0.04
CA GLY A 25 -4.28 9.80 -0.24
C GLY A 25 -3.22 10.64 0.47
N VAL A 26 -2.96 10.35 1.74
CA VAL A 26 -1.99 11.08 2.56
C VAL A 26 -0.56 10.83 2.05
N SER A 27 -0.19 9.59 1.75
CA SER A 27 1.13 9.28 1.18
C SER A 27 1.33 9.92 -0.19
N SER A 28 0.34 9.88 -1.08
CA SER A 28 0.39 10.56 -2.38
C SER A 28 0.69 12.05 -2.22
N ARG A 29 0.02 12.73 -1.28
CA ARG A 29 0.26 14.15 -1.00
C ARG A 29 1.69 14.41 -0.51
N TYR A 30 2.15 13.64 0.49
CA TYR A 30 3.49 13.83 1.05
C TYR A 30 4.58 13.54 0.03
N LEU A 31 4.49 12.42 -0.69
CA LEU A 31 5.48 12.02 -1.70
C LEU A 31 5.56 13.03 -2.85
N ARG A 32 4.42 13.57 -3.29
CA ARG A 32 4.40 14.62 -4.32
C ARG A 32 5.05 15.92 -3.84
N ALA A 33 4.87 16.28 -2.57
CA ALA A 33 5.49 17.47 -1.99
C ALA A 33 7.02 17.29 -1.83
N GLU A 34 7.44 16.18 -1.24
CA GLU A 34 8.84 15.90 -0.91
C GLU A 34 9.70 15.64 -2.14
N TYR A 35 9.16 14.97 -3.16
CA TYR A 35 9.89 14.59 -4.38
C TYR A 35 9.40 15.34 -5.62
N THR A 36 9.02 16.61 -5.42
CA THR A 36 8.62 17.52 -6.49
C THR A 36 9.65 17.51 -7.63
N GLY A 37 9.19 17.33 -8.88
CA GLY A 37 10.04 17.25 -10.09
C GLY A 37 10.57 15.86 -10.45
N ARG A 38 10.66 14.91 -9.50
CA ARG A 38 10.96 13.49 -9.79
C ARG A 38 9.68 12.68 -10.03
N ILE A 39 8.68 12.90 -9.19
CA ILE A 39 7.39 12.20 -9.23
C ILE A 39 6.36 12.97 -10.07
N ASN A 40 6.42 14.30 -10.04
CA ASN A 40 5.58 15.18 -10.87
C ASN A 40 6.24 15.49 -12.24
N ARG A 41 6.89 14.50 -12.84
CA ARG A 41 7.51 14.67 -14.15
C ARG A 41 6.47 14.31 -15.22
N THR A 42 6.18 15.27 -16.08
CA THR A 42 5.37 15.21 -17.31
C THR A 42 5.23 13.77 -17.86
N GLY A 43 4.12 13.09 -17.55
CA GLY A 43 3.84 11.76 -18.09
C GLY A 43 3.05 10.82 -17.18
N THR A 44 3.14 10.95 -15.87
CA THR A 44 2.28 10.19 -14.95
C THR A 44 0.94 10.91 -14.81
N GLY A 45 -0.13 10.31 -15.35
CA GLY A 45 -1.51 10.79 -15.20
C GLY A 45 -1.86 11.09 -13.74
N SER A 46 -2.96 11.80 -13.54
CA SER A 46 -3.38 12.52 -12.31
C SER A 46 -3.29 11.80 -10.95
N VAL A 47 -2.97 10.50 -10.88
CA VAL A 47 -3.05 9.64 -9.69
C VAL A 47 -1.72 8.92 -9.41
N PHE A 48 -1.21 9.04 -8.18
CA PHE A 48 0.06 8.42 -7.76
C PHE A 48 -0.06 6.91 -7.51
N TRP A 49 -1.16 6.49 -6.88
CA TRP A 49 -1.47 5.08 -6.65
C TRP A 49 -2.54 4.62 -7.64
N SER A 50 -2.48 3.36 -8.07
CA SER A 50 -3.61 2.68 -8.73
C SER A 50 -4.87 2.84 -7.86
N PRO A 51 -6.08 3.04 -8.40
CA PRO A 51 -7.30 3.13 -7.60
C PRO A 51 -7.59 1.83 -6.83
N SER A 52 -7.22 0.68 -7.40
CA SER A 52 -7.40 -0.64 -6.79
C SER A 52 -6.50 -0.88 -5.59
N TYR A 53 -6.88 -1.84 -4.75
CA TYR A 53 -6.08 -2.32 -3.62
C TYR A 53 -6.49 -3.75 -3.27
N PHE A 54 -5.60 -4.48 -2.59
CA PHE A 54 -5.87 -5.81 -2.05
C PHE A 54 -5.77 -5.78 -0.52
N VAL A 55 -6.70 -6.43 0.16
CA VAL A 55 -6.64 -6.69 1.60
C VAL A 55 -7.03 -8.14 1.86
N GLY A 56 -6.16 -8.85 2.56
CA GLY A 56 -6.44 -10.18 3.11
C GLY A 56 -6.35 -10.14 4.62
N SER A 57 -7.26 -10.82 5.31
CA SER A 57 -7.07 -11.10 6.74
C SER A 57 -6.02 -12.18 6.90
N CYS A 58 -5.17 -12.03 7.92
CA CYS A 58 -4.23 -13.06 8.32
C CYS A 58 -4.76 -13.71 9.60
N GLY A 59 -5.82 -14.51 9.47
CA GLY A 59 -6.34 -15.29 10.59
C GLY A 59 -5.53 -16.58 10.75
N GLY A 60 -4.93 -16.79 11.92
CA GLY A 60 -4.37 -18.08 12.34
C GLY A 60 -2.90 -18.36 12.00
N ALA A 61 -2.31 -17.70 11.01
CA ALA A 61 -0.88 -17.85 10.71
C ALA A 61 -0.04 -16.91 11.59
N PRO A 62 1.08 -17.37 12.19
CA PRO A 62 2.02 -16.50 12.91
C PRO A 62 2.46 -15.34 12.02
N LEU A 63 2.67 -14.15 12.61
CA LEU A 63 3.13 -12.94 11.90
C LEU A 63 4.39 -13.20 11.04
N SER A 64 5.22 -14.18 11.41
CA SER A 64 6.38 -14.63 10.63
C SER A 64 6.00 -15.20 9.27
N ILE A 65 4.95 -16.01 9.17
CA ILE A 65 4.49 -16.61 7.90
C ILE A 65 3.94 -15.53 6.95
N VAL A 66 3.25 -14.53 7.50
CA VAL A 66 2.72 -13.41 6.70
C VAL A 66 3.87 -12.54 6.17
N LYS A 67 4.88 -12.31 7.02
CA LYS A 67 6.09 -11.60 6.62
C LYS A 67 6.84 -12.35 5.53
N ASP A 68 7.04 -13.66 5.69
CA ASP A 68 7.69 -14.51 4.70
C ASP A 68 6.91 -14.52 3.38
N TYR A 69 5.58 -14.53 3.41
CA TYR A 69 4.75 -14.40 2.21
C TYR A 69 4.97 -13.07 1.49
N ILE A 70 4.96 -11.95 2.21
CA ILE A 70 5.20 -10.61 1.65
C ILE A 70 6.59 -10.52 1.01
N GLU A 71 7.61 -11.07 1.66
CA GLU A 71 8.99 -11.05 1.17
C GLU A 71 9.18 -11.93 -0.08
N ASN A 72 8.47 -13.06 -0.15
CA ASN A 72 8.57 -14.01 -1.27
C ASN A 72 7.65 -13.68 -2.45
N GLN A 73 6.69 -12.76 -2.32
CA GLN A 73 5.75 -12.42 -3.39
C GLN A 73 6.40 -11.81 -4.66
N LYS A 74 7.69 -11.46 -4.61
CA LYS A 74 8.48 -11.00 -5.78
C LYS A 74 8.91 -12.14 -6.70
N ARG A 75 8.75 -13.39 -6.27
CA ARG A 75 9.07 -14.58 -7.05
C ARG A 75 7.77 -15.28 -7.42
N PRO A 76 7.37 -15.30 -8.70
CA PRO A 76 6.40 -16.29 -9.13
C PRO A 76 7.01 -17.67 -8.86
N ALA A 77 6.16 -18.62 -8.49
CA ALA A 77 6.56 -20.03 -8.50
C ALA A 77 7.00 -20.45 -9.91
#